data_AF-A0A510NBC1-F1
#
_entry.id   AF-A0A510NBC1-F1
#
_cell.length_a   1.000
_cell.length_b   1.000
_cell.length_c   1.000
_cell.angle_alpha   90.00
_cell.angle_beta   90.00
_cell.angle_gamma   90.00
#
_symmetry.space_group_name_H-M   'P 1'
#
loop_
_entity.id
_entity.type
_entity.pdbx_description
1 polymer ?
#
loop_
_entity_poly.entity_id
_entity_poly.type
_entity_poly.pdbx_seq_one_letter_code
_entity_poly.pdbx_strand_id
1 'polypeptide(L)' 'MIRRLTRLFGGAETDLIVECRRCGTTLESGDVERCSACGSSEIATYRL' A
#
# COMPACT_ATOMS: atom_id res chain seq x y z
N MET A 1 -9.99 -20.68 5.97
CA MET A 1 -10.64 -19.35 5.81
C MET A 1 -9.64 -18.44 5.09
N ILE A 2 -9.54 -18.54 3.76
CA ILE A 2 -8.57 -17.77 2.96
C ILE A 2 -9.24 -16.43 2.62
N ARG A 3 -8.85 -15.36 3.33
CA ARG A 3 -9.26 -13.99 2.96
C ARG A 3 -8.55 -13.67 1.65
N ARG A 4 -9.31 -13.70 0.55
CA ARG A 4 -8.89 -13.19 -0.76
C ARG A 4 -8.56 -11.71 -0.59
N LEU A 5 -7.27 -11.39 -0.54
CA LEU A 5 -6.78 -10.04 -0.71
C LEU A 5 -6.88 -9.72 -2.21
N THR A 6 -8.08 -9.34 -2.64
CA THR A 6 -8.28 -8.71 -3.94
C THR A 6 -7.59 -7.36 -3.88
N ARG A 7 -6.28 -7.32 -4.17
CA ARG A 7 -5.55 -6.06 -4.39
C ARG A 7 -6.10 -5.47 -5.69
N LEU A 8 -7.06 -4.57 -5.52
CA LEU A 8 -7.47 -3.62 -6.54
C LEU A 8 -6.27 -2.71 -6.80
N PHE A 9 -5.46 -3.09 -7.79
CA PHE A 9 -4.48 -2.19 -8.40
C PHE A 9 -5.27 -1.10 -9.16
N GLY A 10 -5.75 -0.11 -8.43
CA GLY A 10 -6.40 1.07 -8.98
C GLY A 10 -5.34 2.12 -9.32
N GLY A 11 -5.23 2.47 -10.61
CA GLY A 11 -4.60 3.71 -11.06
C GLY A 11 -3.14 3.58 -11.48
N ALA A 12 -2.91 3.06 -12.68
CA ALA A 12 -1.63 3.13 -13.35
C ALA A 12 -1.36 4.55 -13.86
N GLU A 13 -0.58 5.37 -13.16
CA GLU A 13 0.16 6.52 -13.73
C GLU A 13 1.51 6.82 -13.06
N THR A 14 1.90 6.09 -12.02
CA THR A 14 3.23 6.24 -11.44
C THR A 14 3.77 4.86 -11.14
N ASP A 15 4.97 4.58 -11.63
CA ASP A 15 5.76 3.36 -11.44
C ASP A 15 6.17 3.12 -9.97
N LEU A 16 5.39 3.68 -9.03
CA LEU A 16 5.65 3.72 -7.60
C LEU A 16 4.56 2.92 -6.89
N ILE A 17 4.95 1.82 -6.23
CA ILE A 17 4.06 1.06 -5.35
C ILE A 17 4.36 1.49 -3.92
N VAL A 18 3.34 1.92 -3.18
CA VAL A 18 3.44 2.22 -1.75
C VAL A 18 2.67 1.16 -0.96
N GLU A 19 3.30 0.54 0.04
CA GLU A 19 2.74 -0.57 0.83
C GLU A 19 3.03 -0.39 2.33
N CYS A 20 2.05 -0.70 3.19
CA CYS A 20 2.30 -0.85 4.61
C CYS A 20 2.92 -2.21 4.92
N ARG A 21 4.10 -2.21 5.54
CA ARG A 21 4.83 -3.41 5.95
C ARG A 21 4.15 -4.19 7.09
N ARG A 22 3.28 -3.52 7.85
CA ARG A 22 2.61 -4.12 9.01
C ARG A 22 1.37 -4.93 8.64
N CYS A 23 0.52 -4.39 7.79
CA CYS A 23 -0.76 -5.03 7.43
C CYS A 23 -0.86 -5.44 5.96
N GLY A 24 0.12 -5.07 5.11
CA GLY A 24 0.13 -5.38 3.69
C GLY A 24 -0.88 -4.58 2.87
N THR A 25 -1.41 -3.47 3.42
CA THR A 25 -2.29 -2.56 2.68
C THR A 25 -1.46 -1.78 1.66
N THR A 26 -1.84 -1.90 0.39
CA THR A 26 -1.33 -1.01 -0.66
C THR A 26 -1.98 0.36 -0.48
N LEU A 27 -1.16 1.40 -0.51
CA LEU A 27 -1.56 2.79 -0.33
C LEU A 27 -1.49 3.46 -1.70
N GLU A 28 -2.42 4.39 -1.96
CA GLU A 28 -2.37 5.20 -3.18
C GLU A 28 -1.13 6.09 -3.16
N SER A 29 -0.51 6.24 -4.33
CA SER A 29 0.78 6.91 -4.49
C SER A 29 0.73 8.35 -3.99
N GLY A 30 1.54 8.65 -2.98
CA GLY A 30 1.67 9.97 -2.34
C GLY A 30 2.55 9.88 -1.10
N ASP A 31 2.95 11.01 -0.52
CA ASP A 31 3.67 11.09 0.76
C ASP A 31 2.79 10.58 1.91
N VAL A 32 2.66 9.26 2.02
CA VAL A 32 1.88 8.60 3.06
C VAL A 32 2.79 8.26 4.23
N GLU A 33 2.74 9.07 5.27
CA GLU A 33 3.53 8.84 6.50
C GLU A 33 2.92 7.75 7.40
N ARG A 34 1.62 7.46 7.24
CA ARG A 34 0.89 6.47 8.06
C ARG A 34 -0.14 5.71 7.25
N CYS A 35 -0.23 4.41 7.52
CA CYS A 35 -1.22 3.55 6.91
C CYS A 35 -2.62 3.87 7.44
N SER A 36 -3.54 4.23 6.54
CA SER A 36 -4.95 4.50 6.87
C SER A 36 -5.71 3.29 7.42
N ALA A 37 -5.20 2.07 7.21
CA ALA A 37 -5.87 0.84 7.66
C ALA A 37 -5.45 0.40 9.08
N CYS A 38 -4.21 0.64 9.50
CA CYS A 38 -3.69 0.15 10.78
C CYS A 38 -2.95 1.19 11.62
N GLY A 39 -2.80 2.41 11.10
CA GLY A 39 -2.10 3.52 11.77
C GLY A 39 -0.57 3.36 11.84
N SER A 40 0.01 2.30 11.27
CA SER A 40 1.46 2.11 11.28
C SER A 40 2.17 3.11 10.38
N SER A 41 3.32 3.62 10.82
CA SER A 41 4.24 4.42 10.00
C SER A 41 5.26 3.58 9.23
N GLU A 42 5.18 2.25 9.33
CA GLU A 42 6.04 1.33 8.59
C GLU A 42 5.56 1.20 7.14
N ILE A 43 5.94 2.17 6.32
CA ILE A 43 5.60 2.26 4.90
C ILE A 43 6.83 1.92 4.04
N ALA A 44 6.65 1.04 3.07
CA ALA A 44 7.64 0.69 2.06
C ALA A 44 7.21 1.20 0.69
N THR A 45 8.19 1.68 -0.06
CA THR A 45 7.99 2.26 -1.38
C THR A 45 8.88 1.55 -2.38
N TYR A 46 8.30 1.08 -3.48
CA TYR A 46 8.97 0.36 -4.54
C TYR A 46 8.86 1.16 -5.83
N ARG A 47 9.97 1.33 -6.54
CA ARG A 47 9.98 1.75 -7.94
C ARG A 47 10.13 0.49 -8.79
N LEU A 48 9.39 0.38 -9.89
CA LEU A 48 9.42 -0.78 -10.78
C LEU A 48 10.49 -0.62 -11.89
#